data_AF-A0A8C9EQI0-F1
#
_entry.id   AF-A0A8C9EQI0-F1
#
_cell.length_a   1.000
_cell.length_b   1.000
_cell.length_c   1.000
_cell.angle_alpha   90.00
_cell.angle_beta   90.00
_cell.angle_gamma   90.00
#
_symmetry.space_group_name_H-M   'P 1'
#
loop_
_entity.id
_entity.type
_entity.pdbx_description
1 polymer ?
#
loop_
_entity_poly.entity_id
_entity_poly.type
_entity_poly.pdbx_seq_one_letter_code
_entity_poly.pdbx_strand_id
1 'polypeptide(L)'
;MDRSWQSTISTPSFSFLSSLSHPTLSDDLLAALTVALKSSPFDFQGVQILSSPDEEAFNWVAVNYILENFFKYDWQGQMVPSRKGMTGVLSIGGTSTHFTSKVEEGNQIPKEGVRLQLYGQTHTVYTHHCPCHGTDQLRSRLLSVLIQEQRSAKTVLNPCWPLSYSQEVQWNSVHTGPCTVSDDTLDIPNPDQVFNITGTSNPTACMRLVQSLLNTSSSCSFFSNSPRSAAKPLQTRFLVISEAMDFLRKTTPSPDMGQAVNKLCEMSVKELVKESQTSLDALADYCTVSAFIFHLSTMGYVFDFNQSVQAASQIGDTSSVWTLGYLLSLTNTIPQDSPSFLKGIDPGVWSLLLILFVVLLTGSFMRISYRVMVKENSFSNRNSSVFDDN
;
A
#
# COMPACT_ATOMS: atom_id res chain seq x y z
N MET A 1 9.24 13.19 27.95
CA MET A 1 8.30 12.18 27.42
C MET A 1 7.29 12.94 26.56
N ASP A 2 7.74 13.37 25.38
CA ASP A 2 6.91 14.12 24.44
C ASP A 2 6.20 13.12 23.54
N ARG A 3 4.88 13.05 23.66
CA ARG A 3 4.03 12.33 22.72
C ARG A 3 3.45 13.35 21.76
N SER A 4 4.15 13.58 20.64
CA SER A 4 3.62 14.36 19.52
C SER A 4 2.55 13.53 18.81
N TRP A 5 1.35 14.08 18.69
CA TRP A 5 0.33 13.58 17.76
C TRP A 5 -0.20 14.76 16.95
N GLN A 6 -0.25 14.58 15.64
CA GLN A 6 -0.86 15.50 14.69
C GLN A 6 -2.18 14.88 14.21
N SER A 7 -3.28 15.63 14.29
CA SER A 7 -4.55 15.26 13.69
C SER A 7 -4.66 15.90 12.31
N THR A 8 -4.74 15.08 11.26
CA THR A 8 -4.94 15.52 9.88
C THR A 8 -6.26 14.95 9.38
N ILE A 9 -7.18 15.82 8.95
CA ILE A 9 -8.48 15.41 8.39
C ILE A 9 -8.30 15.14 6.89
N SER A 10 -8.58 13.92 6.47
CA SER A 10 -8.54 13.45 5.09
C SER A 10 -9.90 13.58 4.41
N THR A 11 -9.95 14.16 3.21
CA THR A 11 -10.87 13.81 2.11
C THR A 11 -10.33 14.38 0.80
N PRO A 12 -9.48 13.65 0.06
CA PRO A 12 -8.81 14.17 -1.15
C PRO A 12 -9.80 14.57 -2.26
N SER A 13 -10.98 13.96 -2.30
CA SER A 13 -12.02 14.33 -3.28
C SER A 13 -12.81 15.58 -2.89
N PHE A 14 -13.03 15.85 -1.59
CA PHE A 14 -13.93 16.93 -1.15
C PHE A 14 -13.22 18.29 -1.12
N SER A 15 -11.95 18.34 -0.70
CA SER A 15 -11.15 19.57 -0.65
C SER A 15 -10.81 20.11 -2.04
N PHE A 16 -10.51 19.24 -3.00
CA PHE A 16 -10.19 19.64 -4.37
C PHE A 16 -11.43 20.06 -5.16
N LEU A 17 -12.55 19.33 -5.03
CA LEU A 17 -13.83 19.72 -5.65
C LEU A 17 -14.42 21.00 -5.04
N SER A 18 -14.25 21.21 -3.73
CA SER A 18 -14.74 22.43 -3.05
C SER A 18 -13.90 23.67 -3.36
N SER A 19 -12.57 23.57 -3.51
CA SER A 19 -11.75 24.73 -3.89
C SER A 19 -11.99 25.20 -5.32
N LEU A 20 -12.27 24.28 -6.24
CA LEU A 20 -12.65 24.56 -7.63
C LEU A 20 -14.06 25.16 -7.76
N SER A 21 -14.97 24.81 -6.85
CA SER A 21 -16.37 25.24 -6.92
C SER A 21 -16.64 26.51 -6.09
N HIS A 22 -16.01 26.67 -4.93
CA HIS A 22 -16.22 27.76 -3.97
C HIS A 22 -14.94 28.11 -3.19
N PRO A 23 -14.04 28.96 -3.74
CA PRO A 23 -12.77 29.29 -3.09
C PRO A 23 -12.92 29.95 -1.71
N THR A 24 -13.96 30.78 -1.51
CA THR A 24 -14.23 31.44 -0.23
C THR A 24 -14.62 30.47 0.89
N LEU A 25 -15.30 29.37 0.55
CA LEU A 25 -15.70 28.34 1.52
C LEU A 25 -14.48 27.55 2.02
N SER A 26 -13.48 27.38 1.16
CA SER A 26 -12.22 26.73 1.50
C SER A 26 -11.40 27.59 2.49
N ASP A 27 -11.32 28.89 2.25
CA ASP A 27 -10.59 29.83 3.11
C ASP A 27 -11.21 29.96 4.51
N ASP A 28 -12.55 30.06 4.60
CA ASP A 28 -13.26 30.12 5.88
C ASP A 28 -13.09 28.82 6.69
N LEU A 29 -13.10 27.67 6.02
CA LEU A 29 -12.83 26.37 6.64
C LEU A 29 -11.40 26.29 7.17
N LEU A 30 -10.40 26.72 6.38
CA LEU A 30 -9.00 26.74 6.80
C LEU A 30 -8.77 27.68 7.98
N ALA A 31 -9.44 28.84 8.00
CA ALA A 31 -9.38 29.79 9.10
C ALA A 31 -9.96 29.19 10.39
N ALA A 32 -11.15 28.57 10.31
CA ALA A 32 -11.78 27.90 11.43
C ALA A 32 -10.91 26.76 11.99
N LEU A 33 -10.35 25.92 11.10
CA LEU A 33 -9.44 24.85 11.48
C LEU A 33 -8.17 25.38 12.15
N THR A 34 -7.60 26.46 11.63
CA THR A 34 -6.41 27.10 12.21
C THR A 34 -6.69 27.61 13.63
N VAL A 35 -7.84 28.24 13.87
CA VAL A 35 -8.24 28.70 15.21
C VAL A 35 -8.40 27.52 16.16
N ALA A 36 -9.10 26.47 15.73
CA ALA A 36 -9.32 25.28 16.54
C ALA A 36 -8.00 24.58 16.90
N LEU A 37 -7.10 24.37 15.92
CA LEU A 37 -5.84 23.66 16.14
C LEU A 37 -4.84 24.47 16.97
N LYS A 38 -4.80 25.81 16.83
CA LYS A 38 -3.99 26.68 17.68
C LYS A 38 -4.44 26.70 19.14
N SER A 39 -5.71 26.39 19.41
CA SER A 39 -6.24 26.30 20.78
C SER A 39 -5.87 24.99 21.50
N SER A 40 -5.30 24.04 20.76
CA SER A 40 -4.84 22.76 21.31
C SER A 40 -3.49 22.91 22.03
N PRO A 41 -3.11 21.96 22.91
CA PRO A 41 -1.82 22.01 23.61
C PRO A 41 -0.62 21.61 22.73
N PHE A 42 -0.83 21.37 21.43
CA PHE A 42 0.20 20.90 20.50
C PHE A 42 0.87 22.07 19.77
N ASP A 43 2.14 21.88 19.40
CA ASP A 43 2.87 22.84 18.58
C ASP A 43 2.31 22.88 17.15
N PHE A 44 1.56 23.93 16.86
CA PHE A 44 0.86 24.10 15.59
C PHE A 44 1.78 24.68 14.52
N GLN A 45 2.06 23.87 13.49
CA GLN A 45 2.99 24.21 12.40
C GLN A 45 2.30 24.75 11.13
N GLY A 46 0.96 24.82 11.10
CA GLY A 46 0.20 25.37 9.97
C GLY A 46 -0.91 24.44 9.46
N VAL A 47 -1.78 24.99 8.61
CA VAL A 47 -2.73 24.23 7.78
C VAL A 47 -2.45 24.61 6.33
N GLN A 48 -2.25 23.62 5.47
CA GLN A 48 -2.12 23.83 4.02
C GLN A 48 -2.98 22.84 3.27
N ILE A 49 -3.43 23.24 2.08
CA ILE A 49 -3.99 22.32 1.10
C ILE A 49 -2.84 21.70 0.33
N LEU A 50 -2.82 20.37 0.28
CA LEU A 50 -1.80 19.62 -0.44
C LEU A 50 -2.18 19.49 -1.92
N SER A 51 -1.19 19.59 -2.81
CA SER A 51 -1.41 19.26 -4.22
C SER A 51 -1.42 17.74 -4.39
N SER A 52 -2.16 17.21 -5.39
CA SER A 52 -2.19 15.77 -5.64
C SER A 52 -0.81 15.16 -5.93
N PRO A 53 0.10 15.80 -6.70
CA PRO A 53 1.47 15.31 -6.84
C PRO A 53 2.25 15.24 -5.54
N ASP A 54 2.06 16.20 -4.62
CA ASP A 54 2.71 16.18 -3.32
C ASP A 54 2.17 15.04 -2.44
N GLU A 55 0.84 14.87 -2.38
CA GLU A 55 0.20 13.78 -1.63
C GLU A 55 0.72 12.41 -2.09
N GLU A 56 0.80 12.21 -3.40
CA GLU A 56 1.29 10.98 -3.99
C GLU A 56 2.80 10.78 -3.80
N ALA A 57 3.58 11.87 -3.81
CA ALA A 57 4.98 11.81 -3.44
C ALA A 57 5.16 11.38 -1.97
N PHE A 58 4.30 11.82 -1.07
CA PHE A 58 4.33 11.36 0.33
C PHE A 58 3.88 9.91 0.49
N ASN A 59 2.90 9.43 -0.29
CA ASN A 59 2.61 7.98 -0.35
C ASN A 59 3.88 7.19 -0.73
N TRP A 60 4.64 7.68 -1.72
CA TRP A 60 5.91 7.07 -2.12
C TRP A 60 6.97 7.10 -1.01
N VAL A 61 7.07 8.20 -0.24
CA VAL A 61 7.95 8.26 0.94
C VAL A 61 7.55 7.23 1.98
N ALA A 62 6.28 7.18 2.36
CA ALA A 62 5.79 6.27 3.38
C ALA A 62 6.06 4.81 3.01
N VAL A 63 5.76 4.42 1.76
CA VAL A 63 6.02 3.07 1.28
C VAL A 63 7.51 2.73 1.33
N ASN A 64 8.39 3.59 0.81
CA ASN A 64 9.82 3.29 0.80
C ASN A 64 10.46 3.35 2.20
N TYR A 65 9.86 4.08 3.14
CA TYR A 65 10.24 4.03 4.54
C TYR A 65 9.84 2.71 5.19
N ILE A 66 8.57 2.30 5.03
CA ILE A 66 8.03 1.05 5.56
C ILE A 66 8.81 -0.17 5.04
N LEU A 67 9.23 -0.13 3.78
CA LEU A 67 9.98 -1.22 3.14
C LEU A 67 11.49 -1.19 3.43
N GLU A 68 11.97 -0.23 4.23
CA GLU A 68 13.39 -0.02 4.53
C GLU A 68 14.24 0.16 3.26
N ASN A 69 13.69 0.85 2.26
CA ASN A 69 14.35 1.12 0.98
C ASN A 69 15.24 2.37 1.03
N PHE A 70 15.05 3.27 1.99
CA PHE A 70 15.96 4.40 2.20
C PHE A 70 17.25 3.97 2.91
N PHE A 71 17.10 3.30 4.05
CA PHE A 71 18.20 2.84 4.89
C PHE A 71 17.84 1.54 5.59
N LYS A 72 18.85 0.81 6.04
CA LYS A 72 18.70 -0.27 7.02
C LYS A 72 19.69 -0.07 8.15
N TYR A 73 19.42 -0.68 9.29
CA TYR A 73 20.43 -0.83 10.33
C TYR A 73 21.30 -2.06 10.01
N ASP A 74 22.62 -1.90 10.12
CA ASP A 74 23.53 -3.02 10.08
C ASP A 74 23.58 -3.77 11.42
N TRP A 75 24.40 -4.81 11.51
CA TRP A 75 24.57 -5.61 12.73
C TRP A 75 25.18 -4.83 13.89
N GLN A 76 25.76 -3.66 13.62
CA GLN A 76 26.34 -2.74 14.62
C GLN A 76 25.35 -1.67 15.05
N GLY A 77 24.13 -1.66 14.48
CA GLY A 77 23.13 -0.61 14.72
C GLY A 77 23.46 0.70 13.99
N GLN A 78 24.38 0.69 13.01
CA GLN A 78 24.65 1.85 12.17
C GLN A 78 23.65 1.91 11.02
N MET A 79 23.18 3.13 10.74
CA MET A 79 22.31 3.40 9.61
C MET A 79 23.13 3.37 8.32
N VAL A 80 22.85 2.42 7.45
CA VAL A 80 23.50 2.30 6.14
C VAL A 80 22.48 2.45 5.02
N PRO A 81 22.80 3.14 3.91
CA PRO A 81 21.90 3.24 2.76
C PRO A 81 21.49 1.86 2.25
N SER A 82 20.20 1.68 1.96
CA SER A 82 19.71 0.41 1.43
C SER A 82 20.24 0.21 0.01
N ARG A 83 20.65 -1.02 -0.31
CA ARG A 83 20.99 -1.42 -1.69
C ARG A 83 19.77 -1.87 -2.50
N LYS A 84 18.59 -1.90 -1.87
CA LYS A 84 17.34 -2.22 -2.55
C LYS A 84 16.97 -1.07 -3.49
N GLY A 85 16.44 -1.41 -4.67
CA GLY A 85 15.83 -0.41 -5.55
C GLY A 85 14.62 0.24 -4.88
N MET A 86 14.29 1.46 -5.29
CA MET A 86 13.10 2.15 -4.80
C MET A 86 11.84 1.51 -5.39
N THR A 87 10.85 1.29 -4.53
CA THR A 87 9.54 0.75 -4.92
C THR A 87 8.66 1.92 -5.38
N GLY A 88 8.00 1.76 -6.53
CA GLY A 88 6.95 2.66 -6.99
C GLY A 88 5.65 2.43 -6.23
N VAL A 89 4.70 3.35 -6.35
CA VAL A 89 3.39 3.25 -5.71
C VAL A 89 2.30 3.37 -6.76
N LEU A 90 1.35 2.44 -6.72
CA LEU A 90 0.08 2.51 -7.43
C LEU A 90 -1.00 2.89 -6.41
N SER A 91 -1.52 4.10 -6.51
CA SER A 91 -2.62 4.60 -5.66
C SER A 91 -3.90 4.66 -6.50
N ILE A 92 -4.99 4.09 -5.98
CA ILE A 92 -6.30 4.09 -6.65
C ILE A 92 -7.31 4.80 -5.75
N GLY A 93 -7.69 6.02 -6.15
CA GLY A 93 -8.74 6.79 -5.49
C GLY A 93 -10.11 6.57 -6.14
N GLY A 94 -11.10 7.37 -5.74
CA GLY A 94 -12.45 7.32 -6.32
C GLY A 94 -12.49 7.77 -7.79
N THR A 95 -11.74 8.82 -8.14
CA THR A 95 -11.83 9.46 -9.47
C THR A 95 -10.66 9.13 -10.41
N SER A 96 -9.50 8.80 -9.86
CA SER A 96 -8.26 8.62 -10.62
C SER A 96 -7.36 7.53 -10.04
N THR A 97 -6.45 7.06 -10.88
CA THR A 97 -5.33 6.19 -10.50
C THR A 97 -4.03 6.96 -10.69
N HIS A 98 -3.06 6.76 -9.80
CA HIS A 98 -1.78 7.43 -9.80
C HIS A 98 -0.63 6.40 -9.77
N PHE A 99 0.35 6.56 -10.66
CA PHE A 99 1.60 5.81 -10.63
C PHE A 99 2.73 6.72 -10.22
N THR A 100 3.32 6.48 -9.05
CA THR A 100 4.37 7.32 -8.49
C THR A 100 5.67 6.55 -8.39
N SER A 101 6.75 7.08 -8.96
CA SER A 101 8.07 6.43 -8.93
C SER A 101 9.21 7.44 -8.95
N LYS A 102 10.38 7.02 -8.46
CA LYS A 102 11.61 7.80 -8.57
C LYS A 102 12.03 7.90 -10.05
N VAL A 103 12.41 9.10 -10.49
CA VAL A 103 13.00 9.32 -11.81
C VAL A 103 14.47 8.89 -11.76
N GLU A 104 14.89 8.03 -12.69
CA GLU A 104 16.29 7.64 -12.82
C GLU A 104 17.18 8.81 -13.27
N GLU A 105 18.41 8.83 -12.78
CA GLU A 105 19.41 9.86 -13.07
C GLU A 105 19.79 9.83 -14.56
N GLY A 106 19.63 10.96 -15.26
CA GLY A 106 19.92 11.09 -16.69
C GLY A 106 18.69 11.16 -17.61
N ASN A 107 17.50 10.83 -17.11
CA ASN A 107 16.25 11.11 -17.82
C ASN A 107 15.87 12.59 -17.67
N GLN A 108 15.26 13.18 -18.71
CA GLN A 108 14.73 14.55 -18.60
C GLN A 108 13.69 14.58 -17.48
N ILE A 109 13.94 15.42 -16.46
CA ILE A 109 13.02 15.63 -15.35
C ILE A 109 11.72 16.19 -15.92
N PRO A 110 10.58 15.50 -15.81
CA PRO A 110 9.30 16.07 -16.18
C PRO A 110 9.06 17.36 -15.37
N LYS A 111 8.49 18.40 -16.00
CA LYS A 111 8.25 19.70 -15.34
C LYS A 111 7.45 19.62 -14.03
N GLU A 112 6.73 18.51 -13.84
CA GLU A 112 5.82 18.23 -12.72
C GLU A 112 6.42 17.27 -11.67
N GLY A 113 7.73 16.97 -11.73
CA GLY A 113 8.39 16.13 -10.72
C GLY A 113 8.55 16.84 -9.38
N VAL A 114 8.24 16.15 -8.28
CA VAL A 114 8.42 16.63 -6.90
C VAL A 114 9.84 16.30 -6.43
N ARG A 115 10.54 17.30 -5.87
CA ARG A 115 11.90 17.13 -5.32
C ARG A 115 11.83 17.05 -3.81
N LEU A 116 12.23 15.92 -3.26
CA LEU A 116 12.27 15.65 -1.83
C LEU A 116 13.72 15.53 -1.37
N GLN A 117 14.09 16.23 -0.31
CA GLN A 117 15.34 15.96 0.40
C GLN A 117 15.00 14.95 1.49
N LEU A 118 15.54 13.74 1.39
CA LEU A 118 15.33 12.64 2.34
C LEU A 118 16.68 12.04 2.75
N TYR A 119 16.98 12.01 4.05
CA TYR A 119 18.18 11.39 4.62
C TYR A 119 19.50 11.83 3.98
N GLY A 120 19.64 13.13 3.70
CA GLY A 120 20.83 13.70 3.05
C GLY A 120 20.94 13.44 1.54
N GLN A 121 19.91 12.84 0.91
CA GLN A 121 19.83 12.61 -0.52
C GLN A 121 18.65 13.35 -1.15
N THR A 122 18.84 13.83 -2.38
CA THR A 122 17.75 14.42 -3.17
C THR A 122 17.08 13.33 -4.01
N HIS A 123 15.78 13.13 -3.80
CA HIS A 123 14.94 12.24 -4.59
C HIS A 123 14.03 13.07 -5.49
N THR A 124 14.07 12.81 -6.79
CA THR A 124 13.09 13.36 -7.73
C THR A 124 12.04 12.29 -8.00
N VAL A 125 10.81 12.57 -7.61
CA VAL A 125 9.67 11.65 -7.70
C VAL A 125 8.71 12.19 -8.73
N TYR A 126 8.20 11.31 -9.60
CA TYR A 126 7.24 11.68 -10.62
C TYR A 126 5.99 10.84 -10.50
N THR A 127 4.84 11.49 -10.68
CA THR A 127 3.51 10.89 -10.61
C THR A 127 2.82 11.00 -11.95
N HIS A 128 2.53 9.87 -12.57
CA HIS A 128 1.62 9.78 -13.69
C HIS A 128 0.18 9.73 -13.18
N HIS A 129 -0.61 10.74 -13.55
CA HIS A 129 -2.03 10.81 -13.26
C HIS A 129 -2.85 10.16 -14.38
N CYS A 130 -3.63 9.13 -14.05
CA CYS A 130 -4.57 8.47 -14.94
C CYS A 130 -6.03 8.80 -14.53
N PRO A 131 -6.63 9.85 -15.10
CA PRO A 131 -8.03 10.18 -14.85
C PRO A 131 -8.95 9.08 -15.40
N CYS A 132 -10.17 8.97 -14.85
CA CYS A 132 -11.19 7.99 -15.28
C CYS A 132 -10.87 6.52 -14.98
N HIS A 133 -9.87 6.28 -14.15
CA HIS A 133 -9.46 4.95 -13.71
C HIS A 133 -9.49 4.81 -12.18
N GLY A 134 -10.19 5.70 -11.48
CA GLY A 134 -10.52 5.49 -10.06
C GLY A 134 -11.73 4.56 -9.90
N THR A 135 -11.98 4.12 -8.68
CA THR A 135 -13.05 3.15 -8.35
C THR A 135 -14.44 3.60 -8.84
N ASP A 136 -14.85 4.84 -8.56
CA ASP A 136 -16.19 5.34 -8.94
C ASP A 136 -16.33 5.50 -10.45
N GLN A 137 -15.22 5.86 -11.12
CA GLN A 137 -15.19 6.00 -12.58
C GLN A 137 -15.21 4.64 -13.27
N LEU A 138 -14.49 3.65 -12.73
CA LEU A 138 -14.55 2.27 -13.20
C LEU A 138 -15.96 1.71 -13.03
N ARG A 139 -16.61 1.92 -11.87
CA ARG A 139 -18.00 1.55 -11.63
C ARG A 139 -18.94 2.18 -12.67
N SER A 140 -18.90 3.50 -12.82
CA SER A 140 -19.81 4.24 -13.71
C SER A 140 -19.66 3.83 -15.17
N ARG A 141 -18.41 3.65 -15.64
CA ARG A 141 -18.13 3.18 -17.00
C ARG A 141 -18.60 1.75 -17.23
N LEU A 142 -18.36 0.86 -16.26
CA LEU A 142 -18.80 -0.53 -16.33
C LEU A 142 -20.32 -0.62 -16.41
N LEU A 143 -21.03 0.11 -15.54
CA LEU A 143 -22.49 0.13 -15.54
C LEU A 143 -23.05 0.74 -16.83
N SER A 144 -22.40 1.78 -17.37
CA SER A 144 -22.80 2.38 -18.65
C SER A 144 -22.76 1.37 -19.79
N VAL A 145 -21.65 0.62 -19.91
CA VAL A 145 -21.50 -0.42 -20.94
C VAL A 145 -22.55 -1.52 -20.77
N LEU A 146 -22.77 -2.00 -19.54
CA LEU A 146 -23.76 -3.06 -19.29
C LEU A 146 -25.19 -2.62 -19.64
N ILE A 147 -25.57 -1.40 -19.29
CA ILE A 147 -26.91 -0.85 -19.60
C ILE A 147 -27.08 -0.71 -21.11
N GLN A 148 -26.06 -0.22 -21.82
CA GLN A 148 -26.11 -0.08 -23.28
C GLN A 148 -26.24 -1.44 -23.97
N GLU A 149 -25.46 -2.44 -23.55
CA GLU A 149 -25.48 -3.80 -24.13
C GLU A 149 -26.78 -4.56 -23.81
N GLN A 150 -27.35 -4.38 -22.62
CA GLN A 150 -28.50 -5.14 -22.12
C GLN A 150 -29.79 -4.32 -22.03
N ARG A 151 -29.90 -3.22 -22.78
CA ARG A 151 -31.00 -2.26 -22.75
C ARG A 151 -32.41 -2.87 -22.85
N SER A 152 -32.54 -3.96 -23.61
CA SER A 152 -33.82 -4.63 -23.86
C SER A 152 -34.20 -5.61 -22.75
N ALA A 153 -33.29 -5.89 -21.81
CA ALA A 153 -33.54 -6.78 -20.70
C ALA A 153 -34.35 -6.09 -19.60
N LYS A 154 -35.25 -6.85 -18.96
CA LYS A 154 -35.99 -6.38 -17.78
C LYS A 154 -35.06 -6.11 -16.58
N THR A 155 -33.92 -6.79 -16.55
CA THR A 155 -32.91 -6.69 -15.50
C THR A 155 -31.54 -6.79 -16.15
N VAL A 156 -30.65 -5.86 -15.84
CA VAL A 156 -29.28 -5.82 -16.36
C VAL A 156 -28.41 -6.69 -15.46
N LEU A 157 -27.67 -7.63 -16.06
CA LEU A 157 -26.81 -8.54 -15.32
C LEU A 157 -25.39 -7.95 -15.22
N ASN A 158 -24.87 -7.86 -13.99
CA ASN A 158 -23.50 -7.43 -13.73
C ASN A 158 -22.63 -8.64 -13.33
N PRO A 159 -21.62 -9.00 -14.14
CA PRO A 159 -20.74 -10.13 -13.85
C PRO A 159 -19.75 -9.88 -12.71
N CYS A 160 -19.39 -8.62 -12.43
CA CYS A 160 -18.42 -8.26 -11.40
C CYS A 160 -19.06 -8.09 -10.02
N TRP A 161 -20.36 -7.84 -9.96
CA TRP A 161 -21.07 -7.73 -8.70
C TRP A 161 -21.37 -9.10 -8.08
N PRO A 162 -21.33 -9.20 -6.75
CA PRO A 162 -21.57 -10.45 -6.04
C PRO A 162 -23.01 -10.91 -6.18
N LEU A 163 -23.21 -12.23 -6.17
CA LEU A 163 -24.52 -12.86 -6.27
C LEU A 163 -25.42 -12.38 -5.13
N SER A 164 -26.68 -12.09 -5.47
CA SER A 164 -27.70 -11.52 -4.57
C SER A 164 -27.49 -10.04 -4.18
N TYR A 165 -26.54 -9.34 -4.80
CA TYR A 165 -26.49 -7.89 -4.77
C TYR A 165 -27.33 -7.31 -5.91
N SER A 166 -28.15 -6.30 -5.62
CA SER A 166 -28.95 -5.61 -6.63
C SER A 166 -29.14 -4.15 -6.27
N GLN A 167 -29.11 -3.29 -7.28
CA GLN A 167 -29.28 -1.86 -7.10
C GLN A 167 -30.05 -1.25 -8.28
N GLU A 168 -30.91 -0.29 -7.98
CA GLU A 168 -31.53 0.57 -8.99
C GLU A 168 -30.57 1.70 -9.35
N VAL A 169 -30.30 1.84 -10.65
CA VAL A 169 -29.34 2.81 -11.17
C VAL A 169 -30.02 3.66 -12.23
N GLN A 170 -30.00 4.98 -12.04
CA GLN A 170 -30.48 5.93 -13.03
C GLN A 170 -29.43 6.12 -14.12
N TRP A 171 -29.85 6.18 -15.39
CA TRP A 171 -28.92 6.35 -16.52
C TRP A 171 -28.03 7.59 -16.37
N ASN A 172 -28.62 8.73 -15.98
CA ASN A 172 -27.88 9.96 -15.82
C ASN A 172 -26.75 9.83 -14.79
N SER A 173 -26.93 9.08 -13.69
CA SER A 173 -25.91 9.01 -12.62
C SER A 173 -24.63 8.29 -13.03
N VAL A 174 -24.69 7.45 -14.08
CA VAL A 174 -23.52 6.70 -14.59
C VAL A 174 -23.02 7.23 -15.93
N HIS A 175 -23.86 7.97 -16.66
CA HIS A 175 -23.54 8.50 -17.98
C HIS A 175 -23.21 10.01 -18.02
N THR A 176 -23.44 10.76 -16.92
CA THR A 176 -22.90 12.13 -16.81
C THR A 176 -21.49 12.14 -16.24
N GLY A 177 -20.51 12.38 -17.12
CA GLY A 177 -19.15 12.64 -16.68
C GLY A 177 -18.16 12.70 -17.85
N PRO A 178 -16.97 13.29 -17.65
CA PRO A 178 -15.94 13.37 -18.69
C PRO A 178 -15.32 12.00 -19.05
N CYS A 179 -15.65 10.97 -18.26
CA CYS A 179 -15.07 9.64 -18.32
C CYS A 179 -15.99 8.61 -19.01
N THR A 180 -17.19 9.01 -19.41
CA THR A 180 -18.16 8.11 -20.02
C THR A 180 -17.82 7.93 -21.50
N VAL A 181 -18.07 6.72 -22.01
CA VAL A 181 -17.76 6.41 -23.41
C VAL A 181 -18.74 7.21 -24.29
N SER A 182 -18.21 8.27 -24.91
CA SER A 182 -18.91 9.05 -25.92
C SER A 182 -18.65 8.41 -27.28
N ASP A 183 -19.43 7.40 -27.64
CA ASP A 183 -19.76 7.13 -29.04
C ASP A 183 -20.86 6.06 -29.12
N ASP A 184 -22.10 6.51 -29.31
CA ASP A 184 -22.94 6.08 -30.43
C ASP A 184 -24.26 6.86 -30.38
N THR A 185 -24.45 7.72 -31.37
CA THR A 185 -25.49 8.76 -31.45
C THR A 185 -26.90 8.23 -31.77
N LEU A 186 -27.10 6.90 -31.76
CA LEU A 186 -28.32 6.31 -32.33
C LEU A 186 -29.27 5.64 -31.34
N ASP A 187 -28.92 5.46 -30.06
CA ASP A 187 -29.85 4.93 -29.04
C ASP A 187 -29.37 5.21 -27.60
N ILE A 188 -29.41 6.48 -27.18
CA ILE A 188 -29.08 6.88 -25.81
C ILE A 188 -30.35 6.69 -24.93
N PRO A 189 -30.27 5.94 -23.81
CA PRO A 189 -31.38 5.85 -22.86
C PRO A 189 -31.84 7.22 -22.36
N ASN A 190 -33.12 7.33 -21.96
CA ASN A 190 -33.60 8.56 -21.34
C ASN A 190 -32.79 8.83 -20.05
N PRO A 191 -32.27 10.06 -19.83
CA PRO A 191 -31.55 10.44 -18.60
C PRO A 191 -32.22 9.96 -17.30
N ASP A 192 -33.55 10.03 -17.23
CA ASP A 192 -34.31 9.66 -16.03
C ASP A 192 -34.72 8.18 -15.98
N GLN A 193 -34.30 7.39 -16.96
CA GLN A 193 -34.59 5.96 -16.98
C GLN A 193 -33.80 5.24 -15.89
N VAL A 194 -34.50 4.42 -15.11
CA VAL A 194 -33.95 3.61 -14.03
C VAL A 194 -33.84 2.16 -14.48
N PHE A 195 -32.69 1.55 -14.22
CA PHE A 195 -32.38 0.16 -14.52
C PHE A 195 -32.15 -0.60 -13.23
N ASN A 196 -32.76 -1.78 -13.09
CA ASN A 196 -32.44 -2.71 -12.01
C ASN A 196 -31.26 -3.58 -12.44
N ILE A 197 -30.17 -3.52 -11.69
CA ILE A 197 -28.92 -4.21 -11.99
C ILE A 197 -28.68 -5.28 -10.92
N THR A 198 -28.38 -6.51 -11.31
CA THR A 198 -28.17 -7.64 -10.39
C THR A 198 -26.83 -8.33 -10.63
N GLY A 199 -26.12 -8.63 -9.54
CA GLY A 199 -24.84 -9.34 -9.55
C GLY A 199 -24.97 -10.83 -9.84
N THR A 200 -24.01 -11.37 -10.59
CA THR A 200 -24.00 -12.78 -11.03
C THR A 200 -22.75 -13.55 -10.60
N SER A 201 -21.78 -12.92 -9.95
CA SER A 201 -20.50 -13.54 -9.53
C SER A 201 -19.83 -14.36 -10.64
N ASN A 202 -19.68 -13.78 -11.84
CA ASN A 202 -19.08 -14.46 -12.98
C ASN A 202 -17.67 -13.89 -13.26
N PRO A 203 -16.60 -14.50 -12.71
CA PRO A 203 -15.24 -13.96 -12.82
C PRO A 203 -14.80 -13.85 -14.28
N THR A 204 -15.12 -14.85 -15.10
CA THR A 204 -14.67 -14.88 -16.50
C THR A 204 -15.31 -13.75 -17.32
N ALA A 205 -16.61 -13.52 -17.13
CA ALA A 205 -17.30 -12.41 -17.79
C ALA A 205 -16.84 -11.04 -17.25
N CYS A 206 -16.61 -10.93 -15.93
CA CYS A 206 -16.11 -9.71 -15.31
C CYS A 206 -14.72 -9.33 -15.86
N MET A 207 -13.81 -10.31 -15.93
CA MET A 207 -12.46 -10.09 -16.44
C MET A 207 -12.47 -9.60 -17.88
N ARG A 208 -13.32 -10.14 -18.76
CA ARG A 208 -13.48 -9.65 -20.14
C ARG A 208 -14.03 -8.24 -20.20
N LEU A 209 -15.01 -7.93 -19.36
CA LEU A 209 -15.64 -6.60 -19.30
C LEU A 209 -14.62 -5.54 -18.86
N VAL A 210 -13.88 -5.79 -17.78
CA VAL A 210 -12.83 -4.87 -17.29
C VAL A 210 -11.70 -4.70 -18.31
N GLN A 211 -11.32 -5.77 -19.02
CA GLN A 211 -10.34 -5.67 -20.11
C GLN A 211 -10.84 -4.76 -21.25
N SER A 212 -12.12 -4.87 -21.63
CA SER A 212 -12.73 -4.00 -22.64
C SER A 212 -12.70 -2.53 -22.22
N LEU A 213 -12.99 -2.22 -20.95
CA LEU A 213 -12.92 -0.86 -20.42
C LEU A 213 -11.51 -0.26 -20.46
N LEU A 214 -10.48 -1.09 -20.25
CA LEU A 214 -9.10 -0.68 -20.38
C LEU A 214 -8.70 -0.39 -21.84
N ASN A 215 -9.11 -1.26 -22.77
CA ASN A 215 -8.76 -1.13 -24.19
C ASN A 215 -9.44 0.07 -24.87
N THR A 216 -10.64 0.43 -24.43
CA THR A 216 -11.41 1.57 -24.94
C THR A 216 -11.00 2.91 -24.33
N SER A 217 -10.14 2.88 -23.30
CA SER A 217 -9.73 4.08 -22.56
C SER A 217 -8.51 4.74 -23.21
N SER A 218 -8.70 5.94 -23.76
CA SER A 218 -7.59 6.81 -24.20
C SER A 218 -7.12 7.79 -23.11
N SER A 219 -7.80 7.81 -21.96
CA SER A 219 -7.61 8.84 -20.92
C SER A 219 -6.31 8.71 -20.13
N CYS A 220 -5.58 7.59 -20.26
CA CYS A 220 -4.23 7.47 -19.72
C CYS A 220 -3.23 6.94 -20.75
N SER A 221 -2.35 7.83 -21.22
CA SER A 221 -1.26 7.50 -22.15
C SER A 221 -0.27 6.49 -21.56
N PHE A 222 -0.19 6.38 -20.22
CA PHE A 222 0.64 5.41 -19.51
C PHE A 222 0.22 3.96 -19.76
N PHE A 223 -1.06 3.71 -20.05
CA PHE A 223 -1.56 2.38 -20.41
C PHE A 223 -1.33 2.03 -21.88
N SER A 224 -1.11 3.03 -22.74
CA SER A 224 -0.83 2.82 -24.15
C SER A 224 0.61 2.31 -24.36
N ASN A 225 0.79 1.38 -25.31
CA ASN A 225 2.13 0.92 -25.75
C ASN A 225 2.82 1.93 -26.68
N SER A 226 2.54 3.22 -26.53
CA SER A 226 3.09 4.27 -27.40
C SER A 226 4.54 4.60 -27.01
N PRO A 227 5.47 4.72 -27.97
CA PRO A 227 6.84 5.18 -27.69
C PRO A 227 6.93 6.62 -27.13
N ARG A 228 5.81 7.36 -27.05
CA ARG A 228 5.68 8.67 -26.40
C ARG A 228 5.24 8.63 -24.94
N SER A 229 4.78 7.48 -24.42
CA SER A 229 4.58 7.34 -22.98
C SER A 229 5.96 7.46 -22.34
N ALA A 230 6.14 8.42 -21.44
CA ALA A 230 7.38 8.58 -20.67
C ALA A 230 7.84 7.19 -20.22
N ALA A 231 9.10 6.88 -20.51
CA ALA A 231 9.70 5.55 -20.42
C ALA A 231 9.03 4.73 -19.32
N LYS A 232 8.19 3.75 -19.68
CA LYS A 232 7.67 2.78 -18.72
C LYS A 232 8.88 2.32 -17.92
N PRO A 233 8.94 2.53 -16.60
CA PRO A 233 10.12 2.15 -15.85
C PRO A 233 10.11 0.62 -15.80
N LEU A 234 10.74 0.00 -16.81
CA LEU A 234 10.68 -1.43 -17.13
C LEU A 234 11.20 -2.33 -15.98
N GLN A 235 11.75 -1.72 -14.92
CA GLN A 235 12.31 -2.41 -13.77
C GLN A 235 11.73 -1.97 -12.41
N THR A 236 10.83 -0.97 -12.38
CA THR A 236 10.23 -0.53 -11.12
C THR A 236 9.11 -1.46 -10.71
N ARG A 237 9.23 -2.03 -9.50
CA ARG A 237 8.15 -2.76 -8.84
C ARG A 237 7.24 -1.76 -8.16
N PHE A 238 5.94 -1.98 -8.25
CA PHE A 238 4.93 -1.12 -7.65
C PHE A 238 4.26 -1.83 -6.48
N LEU A 239 4.13 -1.12 -5.36
CA LEU A 239 3.24 -1.51 -4.27
C LEU A 239 1.88 -0.85 -4.51
N VAL A 240 0.79 -1.59 -4.26
CA VAL A 240 -0.57 -1.10 -4.50
C VAL A 240 -1.22 -0.62 -3.20
N ILE A 241 -1.67 0.63 -3.17
CA ILE A 241 -2.52 1.20 -2.12
C ILE A 241 -3.96 1.14 -2.62
N SER A 242 -4.71 0.15 -2.14
CA SER A 242 -6.11 -0.07 -2.51
C SER A 242 -6.78 -0.96 -1.46
N GLU A 243 -7.92 -0.51 -0.94
CA GLU A 243 -8.73 -1.30 0.01
C GLU A 243 -9.20 -2.63 -0.58
N ALA A 244 -9.50 -2.65 -1.89
CA ALA A 244 -9.85 -3.88 -2.59
C ALA A 244 -8.71 -4.89 -2.57
N MET A 245 -7.46 -4.45 -2.76
CA MET A 245 -6.27 -5.32 -2.69
C MET A 245 -5.95 -5.75 -1.27
N ASP A 246 -6.15 -4.89 -0.28
CA ASP A 246 -6.02 -5.26 1.13
C ASP A 246 -7.03 -6.35 1.50
N PHE A 247 -8.29 -6.18 1.09
CA PHE A 247 -9.34 -7.17 1.29
C PHE A 247 -9.04 -8.48 0.55
N LEU A 248 -8.64 -8.40 -0.73
CA LEU A 248 -8.29 -9.55 -1.56
C LEU A 248 -7.24 -10.43 -0.89
N ARG A 249 -6.20 -9.83 -0.32
CA ARG A 249 -5.10 -10.55 0.34
C ARG A 249 -5.53 -11.25 1.62
N LYS A 250 -6.37 -10.58 2.41
CA LYS A 250 -6.90 -11.12 3.66
C LYS A 250 -7.84 -12.29 3.40
N THR A 251 -8.71 -12.16 2.42
CA THR A 251 -9.82 -13.09 2.19
C THR A 251 -9.47 -14.23 1.22
N THR A 252 -8.58 -13.97 0.26
CA THR A 252 -8.18 -14.93 -0.78
C THR A 252 -6.66 -15.01 -0.90
N PRO A 253 -5.95 -15.50 0.14
CA PRO A 253 -4.50 -15.65 0.09
C PRO A 253 -4.11 -16.64 -1.03
N SER A 254 -3.29 -16.18 -1.96
CA SER A 254 -2.81 -16.95 -3.11
C SER A 254 -1.45 -16.40 -3.56
N PRO A 255 -0.50 -17.24 -4.01
CA PRO A 255 0.71 -16.74 -4.67
C PRO A 255 0.43 -16.17 -6.06
N ASP A 256 -0.69 -16.57 -6.68
CA ASP A 256 -1.16 -16.10 -7.98
C ASP A 256 -2.29 -15.08 -7.79
N MET A 257 -2.03 -13.84 -8.21
CA MET A 257 -2.98 -12.72 -8.11
C MET A 257 -4.25 -12.97 -8.93
N GLY A 258 -4.15 -13.58 -10.12
CA GLY A 258 -5.30 -13.89 -10.95
C GLY A 258 -6.23 -14.92 -10.31
N GLN A 259 -5.66 -15.94 -9.66
CA GLN A 259 -6.42 -16.91 -8.88
C GLN A 259 -7.13 -16.25 -7.68
N ALA A 260 -6.45 -15.35 -6.97
CA ALA A 260 -7.06 -14.59 -5.88
C ALA A 260 -8.26 -13.78 -6.39
N VAL A 261 -8.07 -13.01 -7.46
CA VAL A 261 -9.10 -12.15 -8.07
C VAL A 261 -10.30 -12.98 -8.53
N ASN A 262 -10.06 -14.10 -9.23
CA ASN A 262 -11.14 -14.99 -9.65
C ASN A 262 -11.96 -15.49 -8.46
N LYS A 263 -11.29 -15.93 -7.40
CA LYS A 263 -11.96 -16.41 -6.18
C LYS A 263 -12.77 -15.29 -5.50
N LEU A 264 -12.27 -14.07 -5.45
CA LEU A 264 -13.02 -12.92 -4.91
C LEU A 264 -14.28 -12.63 -5.74
N CYS A 265 -14.15 -12.65 -7.06
CA CYS A 265 -15.25 -12.40 -7.99
C CYS A 265 -16.31 -13.52 -8.04
N GLU A 266 -16.01 -14.71 -7.52
CA GLU A 266 -16.97 -15.82 -7.36
C GLU A 266 -17.81 -15.69 -6.08
N MET A 267 -17.43 -14.84 -5.13
CA MET A 267 -18.10 -14.74 -3.83
C MET A 267 -19.50 -14.14 -3.94
N SER A 268 -20.38 -14.64 -3.08
CA SER A 268 -21.71 -14.07 -2.82
C SER A 268 -21.65 -12.94 -1.77
N VAL A 269 -22.71 -12.14 -1.67
CA VAL A 269 -22.86 -11.12 -0.61
C VAL A 269 -22.64 -11.71 0.79
N LYS A 270 -23.14 -12.92 1.04
CA LYS A 270 -23.03 -13.60 2.34
C LYS A 270 -21.58 -13.90 2.72
N GLU A 271 -20.75 -14.23 1.73
CA GLU A 271 -19.33 -14.53 1.95
C GLU A 271 -18.52 -13.24 2.13
N LEU A 272 -18.83 -12.18 1.37
CA LEU A 272 -18.15 -10.88 1.47
C LEU A 272 -18.38 -10.19 2.83
N VAL A 273 -19.64 -10.14 3.28
CA VAL A 273 -20.02 -9.45 4.54
C VAL A 273 -19.49 -10.17 5.77
N LYS A 274 -19.24 -11.48 5.69
CA LYS A 274 -18.63 -12.23 6.80
C LYS A 274 -17.20 -11.76 7.10
N GLU A 275 -16.51 -11.21 6.10
CA GLU A 275 -15.07 -10.94 6.14
C GLU A 275 -14.74 -9.45 6.35
N SER A 276 -15.74 -8.55 6.31
CA SER A 276 -15.55 -7.09 6.50
C SER A 276 -16.74 -6.38 7.17
N GLN A 277 -16.45 -5.24 7.81
CA GLN A 277 -17.43 -4.26 8.32
C GLN A 277 -17.68 -3.10 7.31
N THR A 278 -17.05 -3.14 6.14
CA THR A 278 -17.22 -2.15 5.06
C THR A 278 -18.65 -2.18 4.50
N SER A 279 -19.12 -1.05 3.94
CA SER A 279 -20.41 -0.98 3.26
C SER A 279 -20.50 -1.97 2.09
N LEU A 280 -21.70 -2.51 1.86
CA LEU A 280 -21.96 -3.47 0.81
C LEU A 280 -21.64 -2.90 -0.58
N ASP A 281 -21.96 -1.63 -0.82
CA ASP A 281 -21.76 -0.94 -2.10
C ASP A 281 -20.26 -0.80 -2.45
N ALA A 282 -19.40 -0.63 -1.44
CA ALA A 282 -17.96 -0.61 -1.65
C ALA A 282 -17.41 -2.03 -1.89
N LEU A 283 -17.87 -3.02 -1.12
CA LEU A 283 -17.50 -4.43 -1.32
C LEU A 283 -17.90 -4.94 -2.72
N ALA A 284 -19.03 -4.49 -3.25
CA ALA A 284 -19.51 -4.87 -4.58
C ALA A 284 -18.53 -4.47 -5.70
N ASP A 285 -17.74 -3.41 -5.50
CA ASP A 285 -16.77 -2.93 -6.48
C ASP A 285 -15.40 -3.61 -6.37
N TYR A 286 -15.11 -4.32 -5.28
CA TYR A 286 -13.78 -4.87 -5.04
C TYR A 286 -13.35 -5.87 -6.11
N CYS A 287 -14.29 -6.66 -6.66
CA CYS A 287 -14.01 -7.52 -7.79
C CYS A 287 -13.58 -6.70 -9.03
N THR A 288 -14.31 -5.63 -9.37
CA THR A 288 -13.97 -4.75 -10.51
C THR A 288 -12.59 -4.10 -10.34
N VAL A 289 -12.30 -3.54 -9.16
CA VAL A 289 -11.02 -2.88 -8.88
C VAL A 289 -9.87 -3.90 -8.89
N SER A 290 -10.06 -5.07 -8.28
CA SER A 290 -9.04 -6.12 -8.25
C SER A 290 -8.75 -6.69 -9.66
N ALA A 291 -9.80 -6.88 -10.47
CA ALA A 291 -9.68 -7.27 -11.88
C ALA A 291 -8.94 -6.20 -12.71
N PHE A 292 -9.20 -4.92 -12.45
CA PHE A 292 -8.49 -3.82 -13.10
C PHE A 292 -6.98 -3.87 -12.79
N ILE A 293 -6.60 -4.03 -11.53
CA ILE A 293 -5.19 -4.12 -11.12
C ILE A 293 -4.54 -5.38 -11.71
N PHE A 294 -5.25 -6.50 -11.79
CA PHE A 294 -4.74 -7.70 -12.45
C PHE A 294 -4.46 -7.45 -13.93
N HIS A 295 -5.37 -6.79 -14.63
CA HIS A 295 -5.12 -6.47 -16.04
C HIS A 295 -3.91 -5.55 -16.21
N LEU A 296 -3.71 -4.59 -15.32
CA LEU A 296 -2.48 -3.79 -15.30
C LEU A 296 -1.24 -4.68 -15.17
N SER A 297 -1.27 -5.76 -14.37
CA SER A 297 -0.12 -6.66 -14.26
C SER A 297 0.16 -7.40 -15.56
N THR A 298 -0.88 -7.77 -16.30
CA THR A 298 -0.75 -8.40 -17.63
C THR A 298 -0.23 -7.44 -18.71
N MET A 299 -0.32 -6.12 -18.49
CA MET A 299 0.24 -5.09 -19.38
C MET A 299 1.75 -4.82 -19.15
N GLY A 300 2.39 -5.58 -18.26
CA GLY A 300 3.82 -5.50 -17.97
C GLY A 300 4.19 -4.74 -16.70
N TYR A 301 3.21 -4.28 -15.91
CA TYR A 301 3.48 -3.69 -14.59
C TYR A 301 3.75 -4.79 -13.57
N VAL A 302 4.84 -4.65 -12.80
CA VAL A 302 5.20 -5.63 -11.77
C VAL A 302 4.70 -5.14 -10.42
N PHE A 303 3.73 -5.85 -9.84
CA PHE A 303 3.19 -5.53 -8.51
C PHE A 303 3.72 -6.49 -7.43
N ASP A 304 4.02 -5.94 -6.25
CA ASP A 304 4.33 -6.74 -5.08
C ASP A 304 3.04 -7.12 -4.34
N PHE A 305 2.43 -8.23 -4.76
CA PHE A 305 1.15 -8.70 -4.21
C PHE A 305 1.25 -9.09 -2.73
N ASN A 306 2.42 -9.56 -2.28
CA ASN A 306 2.59 -10.11 -0.94
C ASN A 306 2.80 -9.03 0.14
N GLN A 307 3.11 -7.79 -0.25
CA GLN A 307 3.44 -6.70 0.69
C GLN A 307 2.28 -5.69 0.83
N SER A 308 1.75 -5.55 2.04
CA SER A 308 0.71 -4.54 2.37
C SER A 308 1.29 -3.37 3.14
N VAL A 309 0.82 -2.15 2.85
CA VAL A 309 1.10 -0.97 3.69
C VAL A 309 0.40 -1.08 5.05
N GLN A 310 -0.76 -1.75 5.11
CA GLN A 310 -1.50 -1.95 6.35
C GLN A 310 -0.76 -2.82 7.37
N ALA A 311 0.17 -3.68 6.92
CA ALA A 311 1.01 -4.45 7.83
C ALA A 311 1.98 -3.56 8.64
N ALA A 312 2.22 -2.33 8.20
CA ALA A 312 3.09 -1.37 8.88
C ALA A 312 2.35 -0.16 9.46
N SER A 313 1.17 0.20 8.93
CA SER A 313 0.31 1.20 9.57
C SER A 313 -0.50 0.56 10.70
N GLN A 314 0.08 0.47 11.89
CA GLN A 314 -0.68 0.17 13.14
C GLN A 314 -1.72 1.25 13.49
N ILE A 315 -1.95 2.23 12.62
CA ILE A 315 -2.80 3.41 12.82
C ILE A 315 -3.70 3.58 11.59
N GLY A 316 -4.86 2.90 11.58
CA GLY A 316 -6.04 3.26 10.76
C GLY A 316 -5.91 3.23 9.22
N ASP A 317 -7.06 3.35 8.56
CA ASP A 317 -7.34 3.23 7.11
C ASP A 317 -6.29 3.84 6.17
N THR A 318 -6.30 3.42 4.90
CA THR A 318 -5.43 3.85 3.77
C THR A 318 -5.15 5.36 3.68
N SER A 319 -6.04 6.21 4.18
CA SER A 319 -5.82 7.67 4.33
C SER A 319 -4.70 8.06 5.30
N SER A 320 -4.14 7.10 6.04
CA SER A 320 -3.01 7.26 6.96
C SER A 320 -1.64 7.26 6.27
N VAL A 321 -1.51 6.73 5.04
CA VAL A 321 -0.21 6.46 4.43
C VAL A 321 0.55 7.74 4.06
N TRP A 322 -0.07 8.66 3.33
CA TRP A 322 0.57 9.93 2.97
C TRP A 322 0.89 10.79 4.20
N THR A 323 0.12 10.67 5.29
CA THR A 323 0.38 11.43 6.52
C THR A 323 1.72 11.06 7.14
N LEU A 324 2.06 9.76 7.14
CA LEU A 324 3.38 9.27 7.55
C LEU A 324 4.47 9.83 6.64
N GLY A 325 4.26 9.81 5.32
CA GLY A 325 5.23 10.34 4.36
C GLY A 325 5.46 11.85 4.50
N TYR A 326 4.39 12.61 4.74
CA TYR A 326 4.45 14.04 5.00
C TYR A 326 5.22 14.32 6.29
N LEU A 327 4.87 13.62 7.38
CA LEU A 327 5.56 13.74 8.66
C LEU A 327 7.06 13.43 8.50
N LEU A 328 7.41 12.34 7.83
CA LEU A 328 8.79 11.94 7.57
C LEU A 328 9.54 13.00 6.74
N SER A 329 8.87 13.64 5.79
CA SER A 329 9.47 14.71 4.99
C SER A 329 9.82 15.95 5.83
N LEU A 330 8.99 16.26 6.83
CA LEU A 330 9.22 17.36 7.76
C LEU A 330 10.27 17.02 8.81
N THR A 331 10.25 15.80 9.35
CA THR A 331 11.20 15.32 10.36
C THR A 331 12.48 14.74 9.76
N ASN A 332 12.73 14.99 8.47
CA ASN A 332 13.84 14.41 7.73
C ASN A 332 15.24 14.86 8.21
N THR A 333 15.29 15.72 9.23
CA THR A 333 16.49 15.95 10.02
C THR A 333 16.77 14.73 10.90
N ILE A 334 17.30 13.65 10.32
CA ILE A 334 17.96 12.62 11.13
C ILE A 334 19.28 13.21 11.62
N PRO A 335 19.49 13.36 12.95
CA PRO A 335 20.84 13.59 13.45
C PRO A 335 21.70 12.38 13.03
N GLN A 336 22.84 12.63 12.39
CA GLN A 336 23.81 11.56 12.09
C GLN A 336 24.30 10.83 13.35
N ASP A 337 24.02 11.40 14.52
CA ASP A 337 24.17 10.73 15.80
C ASP A 337 23.08 9.67 15.93
N SER A 338 23.44 8.43 15.63
CA SER A 338 22.66 7.26 16.02
C SER A 338 22.22 7.42 17.48
N PRO A 339 20.97 7.08 17.85
CA PRO A 339 20.60 7.05 19.25
C PRO A 339 21.61 6.14 19.95
N SER A 340 22.35 6.70 20.90
CA SER A 340 23.36 6.02 21.73
C SER A 340 22.81 4.87 22.57
N PHE A 341 21.57 4.46 22.31
CA PHE A 341 20.71 3.57 23.08
C PHE A 341 20.54 2.18 22.49
N LEU A 342 21.07 1.90 21.30
CA LEU A 342 21.26 0.52 20.82
C LEU A 342 22.75 0.19 20.79
N LYS A 343 23.45 0.43 21.91
CA LYS A 343 24.72 -0.25 22.17
C LYS A 343 24.41 -1.74 22.26
N GLY A 344 24.52 -2.43 21.13
CA GLY A 344 25.08 -3.77 21.17
C GLY A 344 26.32 -3.73 22.06
N ILE A 345 26.47 -4.74 22.92
CA ILE A 345 27.61 -4.84 23.83
C ILE A 345 28.89 -4.51 23.04
N ASP A 346 29.71 -3.59 23.56
CA ASP A 346 30.93 -3.14 22.87
C ASP A 346 31.76 -4.36 22.41
N PRO A 347 32.33 -4.37 21.20
CA PRO A 347 33.11 -5.51 20.70
C PRO A 347 34.18 -6.01 21.67
N GLY A 348 34.78 -5.11 22.45
CA GLY A 348 35.73 -5.45 23.50
C GLY A 348 35.08 -6.20 24.67
N VAL A 349 33.87 -5.80 25.07
CA VAL A 349 33.09 -6.48 26.12
C VAL A 349 32.57 -7.83 25.65
N TRP A 350 32.19 -7.98 24.38
CA TRP A 350 31.85 -9.27 23.78
C TRP A 350 33.02 -10.25 23.79
N SER A 351 34.20 -9.76 23.39
CA SER A 351 35.43 -10.57 23.41
C SER A 351 35.79 -10.99 24.84
N LEU A 352 35.63 -10.09 25.81
CA LEU A 352 35.90 -10.39 27.22
C LEU A 352 34.89 -11.38 27.82
N LEU A 353 33.60 -11.26 27.48
CA LEU A 353 32.56 -12.22 27.85
C LEU A 353 32.80 -13.60 27.24
N LEU A 354 33.24 -13.65 25.98
CA LEU A 354 33.55 -14.91 25.30
C LEU A 354 34.79 -15.58 25.91
N ILE A 355 35.83 -14.81 26.22
CA ILE A 355 37.01 -15.31 26.95
C ILE A 355 36.60 -15.84 28.32
N LEU A 356 35.81 -15.08 29.09
CA LEU A 356 35.32 -15.49 30.41
C LEU A 356 34.52 -16.79 30.31
N PHE A 357 33.64 -16.91 29.31
CA PHE A 357 32.85 -18.12 29.07
C PHE A 357 33.73 -19.34 28.78
N VAL A 358 34.75 -19.19 27.93
CA VAL A 358 35.72 -20.26 27.62
C VAL A 358 36.52 -20.65 28.86
N VAL A 359 36.96 -19.68 29.68
CA VAL A 359 37.69 -19.95 30.93
C VAL A 359 36.81 -20.69 31.95
N LEU A 360 35.53 -20.32 32.09
CA LEU A 360 34.60 -21.01 32.97
C LEU A 360 34.30 -22.44 32.50
N LEU A 361 34.15 -22.66 31.19
CA LEU A 361 33.94 -23.99 30.63
C LEU A 361 35.17 -24.89 30.83
N THR A 362 36.36 -24.39 30.51
CA THR A 362 37.61 -25.15 30.71
C THR A 362 37.88 -25.42 32.19
N GLY A 363 37.65 -24.45 33.06
CA GLY A 363 37.76 -24.62 34.51
C GLY A 363 36.76 -25.62 35.08
N SER A 364 35.51 -25.59 34.62
CA SER A 364 34.48 -26.58 34.98
C SER A 364 34.87 -27.98 34.51
N PHE A 365 35.31 -28.12 33.26
CA PHE A 365 35.75 -29.39 32.70
C PHE A 365 36.93 -29.97 33.47
N MET A 366 37.96 -29.15 33.75
CA MET A 366 39.12 -29.57 34.58
C MET A 366 38.70 -29.99 35.98
N ARG A 367 37.76 -29.28 36.60
CA ARG A 367 37.24 -29.64 37.94
C ARG A 367 36.46 -30.95 37.92
N ILE A 368 35.68 -31.21 36.87
CA ILE A 368 34.96 -32.47 36.68
C ILE A 368 35.96 -33.60 36.43
N SER A 369 36.90 -33.44 35.51
CA SER A 369 37.96 -34.42 35.22
C SER A 369 38.79 -34.74 36.47
N TYR A 370 39.17 -33.73 37.26
CA TYR A 370 39.89 -33.92 38.52
C TYR A 370 39.05 -34.72 39.53
N ARG A 371 37.76 -34.39 39.70
CA ARG A 371 36.87 -35.16 40.59
C ARG A 371 36.69 -36.61 40.12
N VAL A 372 36.64 -36.85 38.81
CA VAL A 372 36.57 -38.21 38.24
C VAL A 372 37.87 -38.97 38.52
N MET A 373 39.04 -38.39 38.23
CA MET A 373 40.34 -39.01 38.53
C MET A 373 40.55 -39.30 40.02
N VAL A 374 40.19 -38.37 40.90
CA VAL A 374 40.31 -38.57 42.37
C VAL A 374 39.37 -39.68 42.85
N LYS A 375 38.16 -39.76 42.28
CA LYS A 375 37.22 -40.85 42.58
C LYS A 375 37.73 -42.21 42.08
N GLU A 376 38.40 -42.23 40.94
CA GLU A 376 39.00 -43.44 40.35
C GLU A 376 40.24 -43.91 41.16
N ASN A 377 41.12 -42.99 41.58
CA ASN A 377 42.22 -43.29 42.51
C ASN A 377 41.72 -43.76 43.89
N SER A 378 40.60 -43.21 44.37
CA SER A 378 39.94 -43.66 45.60
C SER A 378 39.40 -45.09 45.49
N PHE A 379 38.95 -45.53 44.31
CA PHE A 379 38.52 -46.92 44.09
C PHE A 379 39.72 -47.86 43.91
N SER A 380 40.78 -47.42 43.22
CA SER A 380 42.01 -48.21 43.05
C SER A 380 42.69 -48.52 44.39
N ASN A 381 42.79 -47.54 45.29
CA ASN A 381 43.39 -47.74 46.63
C ASN A 381 42.53 -48.60 47.57
N ARG A 382 41.22 -48.79 47.27
CA ARG A 382 40.33 -49.66 48.06
C ARG A 382 40.38 -51.12 47.61
N ASN A 383 40.76 -51.36 46.34
CA ASN A 383 40.94 -52.71 45.81
C ASN A 383 42.35 -53.28 46.09
N SER A 384 43.37 -52.42 46.31
CA SER A 384 44.72 -52.86 46.68
C SER A 384 44.89 -53.20 48.15
N SER A 385 43.95 -52.87 49.03
CA SER A 385 44.03 -53.16 50.47
C SER A 385 43.24 -54.41 50.92
N VAL A 386 42.83 -55.28 49.97
CA VAL A 386 42.07 -56.51 50.26
C VAL A 386 42.85 -57.78 49.88
N PHE A 387 44.07 -57.64 49.35
CA PHE A 387 44.96 -58.78 49.06
C PHE A 387 46.35 -58.53 49.68
N ASP A 388 46.41 -58.48 51.00
CA ASP A 388 47.64 -58.70 51.78
C ASP A 388 47.20 -59.10 53.20
N ASP A 389 46.62 -60.29 53.30
CA ASP A 389 46.53 -61.09 54.53
C ASP A 389 46.10 -62.52 54.10
N ASN A 390 47.06 -63.26 53.54
CA ASN A 390 47.31 -64.69 53.83
C ASN A 390 48.59 -65.19 53.17
#